data_AF-A0A5C6CFK6-F1
#
_entry.id   AF-A0A5C6CFK6-F1
#
_cell.length_a   1.000
_cell.length_b   1.000
_cell.length_c   1.000
_cell.angle_alpha   90.00
_cell.angle_beta   90.00
_cell.angle_gamma   90.00
#
_symmetry.space_group_name_H-M   'P 1'
#
loop_
_entity.id
_entity.type
_entity.pdbx_description
1 polymer ?
#
loop_
_entity_poly.entity_id
_entity_poly.type
_entity_poly.pdbx_seq_one_letter_code
_entity_poly.pdbx_strand_id
1 'polypeptide(L)'
;MPSDKPSSAQPVVPSRMLPRVSFRLVFAITTLSAIVAALARQAGDGGALATAVMTALLVPAICFALFAMLFLFAWAITSLWFQGDDQDTLHGSPFAAGQLPPQIMPPREHNA
;
A
#
# COMPACT_ATOMS: atom_id res chain seq x y z
N MET A 1 48.26 28.11 -17.39
CA MET A 1 47.86 27.24 -16.26
C MET A 1 46.43 27.62 -15.86
N PRO A 2 45.47 26.69 -15.81
CA PRO A 2 44.10 27.01 -15.42
C PRO A 2 43.98 27.13 -13.91
N SER A 3 43.21 28.12 -13.46
CA SER A 3 42.98 28.48 -12.06
C SER A 3 41.74 27.75 -11.54
N ASP A 4 41.93 26.74 -10.70
CA ASP A 4 40.85 26.07 -9.98
C ASP A 4 40.30 26.96 -8.86
N LYS A 5 39.06 27.44 -9.01
CA LYS A 5 38.31 28.07 -7.91
C LYS A 5 37.60 26.97 -7.11
N PRO A 6 37.82 26.84 -5.78
CA PRO A 6 37.06 25.88 -5.00
C PRO A 6 35.61 26.34 -4.80
N SER A 7 34.67 25.46 -5.11
CA SER A 7 33.23 25.60 -4.85
C SER A 7 32.95 25.84 -3.37
N SER A 8 32.23 26.90 -3.05
CA SER A 8 31.86 27.33 -1.70
C SER A 8 30.73 26.49 -1.08
N ALA A 9 30.81 25.16 -1.18
CA ALA A 9 29.88 24.26 -0.51
C ALA A 9 30.27 24.17 0.98
N GLN A 10 29.75 25.10 1.79
CA GLN A 10 29.94 25.08 3.23
C GLN A 10 29.21 23.85 3.80
N PRO A 11 29.91 22.91 4.48
CA PRO A 11 29.23 21.76 5.07
C PRO A 11 28.33 22.26 6.20
N VAL A 12 27.05 21.89 6.17
CA VAL A 12 26.12 22.13 7.28
C VAL A 12 26.61 21.32 8.47
N VAL A 13 27.43 21.93 9.33
CA VAL A 13 27.93 21.29 10.54
C VAL A 13 26.76 21.17 11.51
N PRO A 14 26.30 19.95 11.84
CA PRO A 14 25.20 19.79 12.79
C PRO A 14 25.70 20.22 14.17
N SER A 15 25.30 21.40 14.64
CA SER A 15 25.52 21.83 16.02
C SER A 15 25.01 20.75 16.98
N ARG A 16 25.92 20.26 17.84
CA ARG A 16 25.68 19.23 18.87
C ARG A 16 25.51 19.83 20.27
N MET A 17 25.33 21.14 20.37
CA MET A 17 25.36 21.86 21.65
C MET A 17 23.96 22.06 22.29
N LEU A 18 22.88 21.56 21.67
CA LEU A 18 21.53 21.61 22.25
C LEU A 18 20.93 20.20 22.30
N PRO A 19 20.30 19.78 23.43
CA PRO A 19 19.60 18.52 23.54
C PRO A 19 18.54 18.43 22.43
N ARG A 20 18.72 17.51 21.48
CA ARG A 20 17.76 17.27 20.40
C ARG A 20 16.58 16.44 20.90
N VAL A 21 15.91 16.92 21.92
CA VAL A 21 14.58 16.41 22.26
C VAL A 21 13.65 16.97 21.19
N SER A 22 13.47 16.19 20.12
CA SER A 22 12.58 16.55 19.01
C SER A 22 11.20 16.84 19.57
N PHE A 23 10.56 17.92 19.11
CA PHE A 23 9.18 18.24 19.48
C PHE A 23 8.23 17.04 19.29
N ARG A 24 8.54 16.19 18.30
CA ARG A 24 7.82 14.94 18.02
C ARG A 24 7.96 13.92 19.15
N LEU A 25 9.10 13.86 19.83
CA LEU A 25 9.33 12.99 20.98
C LEU A 25 8.55 13.48 22.20
N VAL A 26 8.57 14.78 22.47
CA VAL A 26 7.78 15.36 23.58
C VAL A 26 6.30 15.15 23.35
N PHE A 27 5.82 15.38 22.11
CA PHE A 27 4.45 15.12 21.73
C PHE A 27 4.08 13.63 21.90
N ALA A 28 4.92 12.72 21.43
CA ALA A 28 4.70 11.28 21.58
C ALA A 28 4.61 10.84 23.05
N ILE A 29 5.52 11.32 23.90
CA ILE A 29 5.54 10.99 25.34
C ILE A 29 4.30 11.57 26.03
N THR A 30 3.90 12.79 25.67
CA THR A 30 2.72 13.46 26.27
C THR A 30 1.44 12.75 25.87
N THR A 31 1.28 12.40 24.59
CA THR A 31 0.11 11.66 24.09
C THR A 31 0.02 10.27 24.70
N LEU A 32 1.15 9.56 24.81
CA LEU A 32 1.19 8.26 25.47
C LEU A 32 0.80 8.37 26.95
N SER A 33 1.32 9.37 27.65
CA SER A 33 1.00 9.63 29.05
C SER A 33 -0.48 9.99 29.24
N ALA A 34 -1.08 10.75 28.32
CA ALA A 34 -2.49 11.09 28.35
C ALA A 34 -3.39 9.87 28.15
N ILE A 35 -3.02 8.95 27.24
CA ILE A 35 -3.74 7.69 27.03
C ILE A 35 -3.65 6.82 28.29
N VAL A 36 -2.47 6.66 28.88
CA VAL A 36 -2.28 5.89 30.12
C VAL A 36 -3.06 6.50 31.27
N ALA A 37 -3.07 7.83 31.41
CA ALA A 37 -3.85 8.51 32.44
C ALA A 37 -5.37 8.38 32.22
N ALA A 38 -5.84 8.40 30.97
CA ALA A 38 -7.25 8.17 30.64
C ALA A 38 -7.67 6.73 30.99
N LEU A 39 -6.83 5.74 30.67
CA LEU A 39 -7.06 4.34 31.03
C LEU A 39 -7.02 4.11 32.55
N ALA A 40 -6.08 4.72 33.26
CA ALA A 40 -5.98 4.64 34.72
C ALA A 40 -7.21 5.25 35.42
N ARG A 41 -7.78 6.33 34.86
CA ARG A 41 -9.05 6.91 35.33
C ARG A 41 -10.25 6.00 35.06
N GLN A 42 -10.25 5.28 33.93
CA GLN A 42 -11.28 4.29 33.60
C GLN A 42 -11.15 3.00 34.43
N ALA A 43 -9.95 2.65 34.89
CA ALA A 43 -9.70 1.47 35.71
C ALA A 43 -10.22 1.60 37.16
N GLY A 44 -10.55 2.81 37.62
CA GLY A 44 -11.24 3.02 38.89
C GLY A 44 -12.65 2.39 38.94
N ASP A 45 -13.24 2.11 37.78
CA ASP A 45 -14.54 1.44 37.60
C ASP A 45 -14.35 0.29 36.60
N GLY A 46 -13.80 -0.83 37.05
CA GLY A 46 -13.19 -1.90 36.22
C GLY A 46 -14.04 -2.50 35.08
N GLY A 47 -15.34 -2.20 35.00
CA GLY A 47 -16.19 -2.54 33.85
C GLY A 47 -15.86 -1.76 32.57
N ALA A 48 -15.38 -0.51 32.68
CA ALA A 48 -15.12 0.32 31.50
C ALA A 48 -13.90 -0.15 30.69
N LEU A 49 -12.86 -0.63 31.37
CA LEU A 49 -11.67 -1.17 30.70
C LEU A 49 -11.95 -2.55 30.06
N ALA A 50 -12.72 -3.41 30.75
CA ALA A 50 -13.11 -4.72 30.21
C ALA A 50 -13.95 -4.58 28.94
N THR A 51 -14.91 -3.64 28.93
CA THR A 51 -15.74 -3.34 27.75
C THR A 51 -14.94 -2.68 26.63
N ALA A 52 -14.02 -1.76 26.95
CA ALA A 52 -13.13 -1.15 25.95
C ALA A 52 -12.20 -2.17 25.28
N VAL A 53 -11.61 -3.08 26.05
CA VAL A 53 -10.74 -4.14 25.49
C VAL A 53 -11.55 -5.13 24.66
N MET A 54 -12.73 -5.53 25.16
CA MET A 54 -13.60 -6.46 24.44
C MET A 54 -14.06 -5.86 23.11
N THR A 55 -14.50 -4.61 23.09
CA THR A 55 -14.90 -3.93 21.85
C THR A 55 -13.72 -3.72 20.90
N ALA A 56 -12.55 -3.33 21.40
CA ALA A 56 -11.35 -3.14 20.59
C ALA A 56 -10.85 -4.42 19.91
N LEU A 57 -11.11 -5.60 20.49
CA LEU A 57 -10.75 -6.89 19.87
C LEU A 57 -11.88 -7.45 19.00
N LEU A 58 -13.11 -7.37 19.48
CA LEU A 58 -14.25 -8.08 18.89
C LEU A 58 -14.78 -7.35 17.65
N VAL A 59 -14.79 -6.01 17.63
CA VAL A 59 -15.24 -5.23 16.47
C VAL A 59 -14.32 -5.44 15.26
N PRO A 60 -12.99 -5.31 15.36
CA PRO A 60 -12.10 -5.58 14.23
C PRO A 60 -12.15 -7.04 13.78
N ALA A 61 -12.29 -8.00 14.71
CA ALA A 61 -12.42 -9.41 14.37
C ALA A 61 -13.68 -9.70 13.55
N ILE A 62 -14.83 -9.12 13.92
CA ILE A 62 -16.07 -9.24 13.13
C ILE A 62 -15.92 -8.57 11.78
N CYS A 63 -15.39 -7.35 11.72
CA CYS A 63 -15.15 -6.66 10.45
C CYS A 63 -14.26 -7.50 9.53
N PHE A 64 -13.15 -8.03 10.05
CA PHE A 64 -12.25 -8.90 9.30
C PHE A 64 -12.98 -10.15 8.77
N ALA A 65 -13.77 -10.82 9.62
CA ALA A 65 -14.54 -12.00 9.21
C ALA A 65 -15.56 -11.69 8.10
N LEU A 66 -16.25 -10.55 8.18
CA LEU A 66 -17.19 -10.10 7.14
C LEU A 66 -16.46 -9.81 5.82
N PHE A 67 -15.34 -9.09 5.86
CA PHE A 67 -14.55 -8.82 4.65
C PHE A 67 -13.96 -10.09 4.05
N ALA A 68 -13.47 -11.02 4.88
CA ALA A 68 -12.99 -12.32 4.42
C ALA A 68 -14.12 -13.13 3.74
N MET A 69 -15.32 -13.12 4.29
CA MET A 69 -16.47 -13.79 3.69
C MET A 69 -16.87 -13.17 2.35
N LEU A 70 -16.94 -11.84 2.27
CA LEU A 70 -17.21 -11.13 1.02
C LEU A 70 -16.14 -11.40 -0.04
N PHE A 71 -14.87 -11.41 0.37
CA PHE A 71 -13.76 -11.76 -0.50
C PHE A 71 -13.89 -13.19 -1.03
N LEU A 72 -14.15 -14.17 -0.16
CA LEU A 72 -14.36 -15.56 -0.57
C LEU A 72 -15.56 -15.70 -1.51
N PHE A 73 -16.63 -14.94 -1.30
CA PHE A 73 -17.79 -14.92 -2.17
C PHE A 73 -17.46 -14.34 -3.56
N ALA A 74 -16.78 -13.19 -3.61
CA ALA A 74 -16.32 -12.59 -4.86
C ALA A 74 -15.33 -13.50 -5.61
N TRP A 75 -14.43 -14.15 -4.86
CA TRP A 75 -13.49 -15.13 -5.40
C TRP A 75 -14.21 -16.35 -5.95
N ALA A 76 -15.21 -16.89 -5.23
CA ALA A 76 -16.00 -18.03 -5.68
C ALA A 76 -16.74 -17.70 -6.99
N ILE A 77 -17.39 -16.54 -7.08
CA ILE A 77 -18.04 -16.08 -8.33
C ILE A 77 -17.00 -15.98 -9.44
N THR A 78 -15.88 -15.30 -9.20
CA THR A 78 -14.83 -15.18 -10.21
C THR A 78 -14.36 -16.56 -10.66
N SER A 79 -14.08 -17.48 -9.74
CA SER A 79 -13.61 -18.83 -10.08
C SER A 79 -14.62 -19.65 -10.88
N LEU A 80 -15.92 -19.44 -10.66
CA LEU A 80 -16.98 -20.19 -11.33
C LEU A 80 -17.29 -19.64 -12.73
N TRP A 81 -17.10 -18.32 -12.92
CA TRP A 81 -17.39 -17.62 -14.18
C TRP A 81 -16.15 -17.32 -15.02
N PHE A 82 -14.94 -17.55 -14.50
CA PHE A 82 -13.70 -17.37 -15.23
C PHE A 82 -13.50 -18.53 -16.22
N GLN A 83 -14.00 -18.34 -17.43
CA GLN A 83 -13.69 -19.17 -18.59
C GLN A 83 -12.28 -18.77 -19.09
N GLY A 84 -11.24 -19.46 -18.63
CA GLY A 84 -9.84 -19.13 -18.92
C GLY A 84 -9.36 -19.44 -20.35
N ASP A 85 -10.25 -19.55 -21.34
CA ASP A 85 -9.89 -20.04 -22.68
C ASP A 85 -10.70 -19.37 -23.79
N ASP A 86 -10.68 -18.04 -23.84
CA ASP A 86 -11.13 -17.32 -25.03
C ASP A 86 -9.98 -17.29 -26.03
N GLN A 87 -9.95 -18.25 -26.97
CA GLN A 87 -9.15 -18.15 -28.20
C GLN A 87 -9.37 -16.82 -28.93
N ASP A 88 -10.50 -16.13 -28.66
CA ASP A 88 -10.81 -14.78 -29.12
C ASP A 88 -9.93 -13.67 -28.51
N THR A 89 -9.41 -13.84 -27.29
CA THR A 89 -8.54 -12.80 -26.66
C THR A 89 -7.14 -12.71 -27.29
N LEU A 90 -6.72 -13.76 -28.00
CA LEU A 90 -5.47 -13.79 -28.76
C LEU A 90 -5.66 -13.38 -30.23
N HIS A 91 -6.89 -13.27 -30.71
CA HIS A 91 -7.18 -12.93 -32.09
C HIS A 91 -6.80 -11.46 -32.38
N GLY A 92 -5.74 -11.27 -33.16
CA GLY A 92 -5.20 -9.93 -33.48
C GLY A 92 -4.08 -9.43 -32.54
N SER A 93 -3.68 -10.23 -31.55
CA SER A 93 -2.50 -9.91 -30.74
C SER A 93 -1.22 -10.15 -31.56
N PRO A 94 -0.30 -9.17 -31.63
CA PRO A 94 0.97 -9.33 -32.34
C PRO A 94 1.93 -10.34 -31.67
N PHE A 95 1.56 -10.88 -30.52
CA PHE A 95 2.30 -11.88 -29.76
C PHE A 95 1.59 -13.24 -29.69
N ALA A 96 0.44 -13.40 -30.35
CA ALA A 96 -0.23 -14.68 -30.46
C ALA A 96 0.61 -15.62 -31.35
N ALA A 97 1.03 -16.76 -30.79
CA ALA A 97 1.80 -17.75 -31.53
C ALA A 97 0.98 -18.29 -32.70
N GLY A 98 1.46 -18.09 -33.93
CA GLY A 98 0.84 -18.64 -35.15
C GLY A 98 -0.08 -17.69 -35.93
N GLN A 99 -0.31 -16.45 -35.47
CA GLN A 99 -0.96 -15.43 -36.31
C GLN A 99 0.08 -14.51 -36.96
N LEU A 100 0.04 -14.42 -38.30
CA LEU A 100 0.76 -13.39 -39.02
C LEU A 100 0.09 -12.04 -38.73
N PRO A 101 0.85 -10.97 -38.47
CA PRO A 101 0.28 -9.65 -38.23
C PRO A 101 -0.59 -9.23 -39.43
N PRO A 102 -1.70 -8.50 -39.21
CA PRO A 102 -2.59 -8.08 -40.28
C PRO A 102 -1.80 -7.33 -41.35
N GLN A 103 -1.88 -7.81 -42.58
CA GLN A 103 -1.05 -7.32 -43.68
C GLN A 103 -1.51 -5.90 -44.08
N ILE A 104 -0.73 -4.88 -43.69
CA ILE A 104 -1.05 -3.46 -43.94
C ILE A 104 -0.89 -3.10 -45.43
N MET A 105 -0.06 -3.85 -46.16
CA MET A 105 0.20 -3.60 -47.59
C MET A 105 -0.45 -4.68 -48.46
N PRO A 106 -1.26 -4.31 -49.46
CA PRO A 106 -1.79 -5.27 -50.40
C PRO A 106 -0.64 -5.98 -51.15
N PRO A 107 -0.79 -7.27 -51.51
CA PRO A 107 0.20 -8.00 -52.28
C PRO A 107 0.55 -7.24 -53.57
N ARG A 108 1.83 -6.98 -53.80
CA ARG A 108 2.28 -6.38 -55.06
C ARG A 108 2.09 -7.42 -56.16
N GLU A 109 1.26 -7.12 -57.16
CA GLU A 109 1.16 -7.98 -58.34
C GLU A 109 2.54 -8.20 -58.97
N HIS A 110 2.91 -9.46 -59.14
CA HIS A 110 4.10 -9.85 -59.87
C HIS A 110 3.75 -9.77 -61.35
N ASN A 111 4.16 -8.71 -62.02
CA ASN A 111 4.15 -8.67 -63.47
C ASN A 111 5.27 -9.61 -63.96
N ALA A 112 4.90 -10.84 -64.33
CA ALA A 112 5.70 -11.76 -65.14
C ALA A 112 4.79 -12.54 -66.08
#